data_AF-A0A254T5W5-F1
#
_entry.id   AF-A0A254T5W5-F1
#
_cell.length_a   1.000
_cell.length_b   1.000
_cell.length_c   1.000
_cell.angle_alpha   90.00
_cell.angle_beta   90.00
_cell.angle_gamma   90.00
#
_symmetry.space_group_name_H-M   'P 1'
#
loop_
_entity.id
_entity.type
_entity.pdbx_description
1 polymer ?
#
loop_
_entity_poly.entity_id
_entity_poly.type
_entity_poly.pdbx_seq_one_letter_code
_entity_poly.pdbx_strand_id
1 'polypeptide(L)'
;MRPLLIALCLVLWLPARASASPSQIDLIYSESTDAQCAEQHNYQIRAEWAAELHARLPEFVSLWNSVAPPMLDAVTALTGKTVETPRAVRLTLCDTPSQSMVEPSVNMRFALRSFTPQAVPLRYKADTAFHEILHGFVHRHTPAGSALLRERKGESRCVRNHLHLLALQKAVLLSLGATQELAQVIAIDSQLPSACYKRAWELVNETEGTYKQYVSELAR
;
A
#
# COMPACT_ATOMS: atom_id res chain seq x y z
N MET A 1 -12.85 41.47 60.72
CA MET A 1 -11.72 40.83 60.02
C MET A 1 -12.29 39.84 59.01
N ARG A 2 -12.16 40.11 57.70
CA ARG A 2 -12.59 39.21 56.61
C ARG A 2 -11.35 38.85 55.78
N PRO A 3 -11.03 37.57 55.57
CA PRO A 3 -9.92 37.21 54.69
C PRO A 3 -10.38 37.19 53.22
N LEU A 4 -9.53 37.74 52.36
CA LEU A 4 -9.67 37.82 50.91
C LEU A 4 -9.07 36.53 50.31
N LEU A 5 -9.88 35.74 49.60
CA LEU A 5 -9.45 34.56 48.85
C LEU A 5 -9.05 35.00 47.43
N ILE A 6 -7.75 34.93 47.11
CA ILE A 6 -7.21 35.18 45.77
C ILE A 6 -7.17 33.83 45.04
N ALA A 7 -8.03 33.66 44.04
CA ALA A 7 -8.02 32.51 43.14
C ALA A 7 -7.00 32.76 42.02
N LEU A 8 -5.90 31.98 42.03
CA LEU A 8 -4.84 32.02 41.04
C LEU A 8 -5.21 31.08 39.87
N CYS A 9 -5.77 31.62 38.79
CA CYS A 9 -5.99 30.88 37.54
C CYS A 9 -4.66 30.68 36.79
N LEU A 10 -4.06 29.50 36.92
CA LEU A 10 -2.99 29.05 36.02
C LEU A 10 -3.59 28.71 34.64
N VAL A 11 -3.39 29.59 33.66
CA VAL A 11 -3.67 29.30 32.26
C VAL A 11 -2.48 28.51 31.70
N LEU A 12 -2.61 27.19 31.62
CA LEU A 12 -1.64 26.33 30.93
C LEU A 12 -1.74 26.58 29.42
N TRP A 13 -0.79 27.33 28.88
CA TRP A 13 -0.55 27.42 27.43
C TRP A 13 -0.03 26.08 26.91
N LEU A 14 -0.94 25.22 26.46
CA LEU A 14 -0.56 24.06 25.65
C LEU A 14 -0.24 24.57 24.24
N PRO A 15 0.96 24.33 23.70
CA PRO A 15 1.27 24.68 22.32
C PRO A 15 0.32 23.91 21.40
N ALA A 16 -0.44 24.65 20.59
CA ALA A 16 -1.20 24.05 19.51
C ALA A 16 -0.19 23.39 18.56
N ARG A 17 -0.08 22.06 18.62
CA ARG A 17 0.61 21.29 17.58
C ARG A 17 -0.19 21.51 16.31
N ALA A 18 0.32 22.39 15.44
CA ALA A 18 -0.12 22.46 14.06
C ALA A 18 0.22 21.10 13.44
N SER A 19 -0.76 20.19 13.42
CA SER A 19 -0.67 18.96 12.66
C SER A 19 -0.58 19.37 11.20
N ALA A 20 0.63 19.29 10.62
CA ALA A 20 0.77 19.38 9.17
C ALA A 20 -0.22 18.37 8.57
N SER A 21 -1.15 18.86 7.75
CA SER A 21 -2.07 17.95 7.06
C SER A 21 -1.23 16.95 6.28
N PRO A 22 -1.47 15.64 6.41
CA PRO A 22 -0.77 14.64 5.62
C PRO A 22 -0.83 15.03 4.14
N SER A 23 0.27 14.91 3.42
CA SER A 23 0.28 15.11 1.97
C SER A 23 -0.77 14.19 1.37
N GLN A 24 -1.83 14.78 0.82
CA GLN A 24 -2.88 14.05 0.15
C GLN A 24 -2.28 13.36 -1.09
N ILE A 25 -2.42 12.04 -1.17
CA ILE A 25 -1.96 11.23 -2.30
C ILE A 25 -3.13 11.07 -3.27
N ASP A 26 -3.00 11.63 -4.47
CA ASP A 26 -4.05 11.58 -5.47
C ASP A 26 -4.11 10.22 -6.17
N LEU A 27 -5.31 9.71 -6.47
CA LEU A 27 -5.49 8.60 -7.41
C LEU A 27 -5.83 9.18 -8.79
N ILE A 28 -4.95 8.96 -9.77
CA ILE A 28 -5.06 9.60 -11.08
C ILE A 28 -5.24 8.55 -12.17
N TYR A 29 -6.33 8.67 -12.93
CA TYR A 29 -6.57 7.90 -14.15
C TYR A 29 -6.36 8.78 -15.39
N SER A 30 -5.71 8.25 -16.43
CA SER A 30 -5.44 8.95 -17.69
C SER A 30 -5.71 8.03 -18.89
N GLU A 31 -6.80 8.29 -19.60
CA GLU A 31 -7.16 7.56 -20.83
C GLU A 31 -6.08 7.68 -21.92
N SER A 32 -5.44 8.85 -22.05
CA SER A 32 -4.40 9.07 -23.05
C SER A 32 -3.15 8.23 -22.80
N THR A 33 -2.76 8.07 -21.53
CA THR A 33 -1.63 7.19 -21.15
C THR A 33 -1.95 5.74 -21.45
N ASP A 34 -3.17 5.32 -21.12
CA ASP A 34 -3.67 3.98 -21.39
C ASP A 34 -3.76 3.67 -22.89
N ALA A 35 -4.24 4.63 -23.70
CA ALA A 35 -4.28 4.52 -25.15
C ALA A 35 -2.88 4.33 -25.75
N GLN A 36 -1.88 5.10 -25.28
CA GLN A 36 -0.49 4.94 -25.69
C GLN A 36 0.06 3.55 -25.32
N CYS A 37 -0.25 3.06 -24.13
CA CYS A 37 0.16 1.73 -23.68
C CYS A 37 -0.47 0.63 -24.55
N ALA A 38 -1.76 0.76 -24.87
CA ALA A 38 -2.49 -0.19 -25.71
C ALA A 38 -1.92 -0.24 -27.14
N GLU A 39 -1.57 0.93 -27.71
CA GLU A 39 -0.91 1.03 -29.01
C GLU A 39 0.46 0.33 -28.99
N GLN A 40 1.30 0.60 -27.99
CA GLN A 40 2.63 -0.01 -27.83
C GLN A 40 2.58 -1.54 -27.72
N HIS A 41 1.53 -2.07 -27.09
CA HIS A 41 1.33 -3.50 -26.84
C HIS A 41 0.42 -4.17 -27.88
N ASN A 42 0.00 -3.44 -28.93
CA ASN A 42 -0.83 -3.92 -30.02
C ASN A 42 -2.15 -4.58 -29.57
N TYR A 43 -2.88 -3.92 -28.67
CA TYR A 43 -4.25 -4.30 -28.30
C TYR A 43 -5.13 -3.07 -28.12
N GLN A 44 -6.43 -3.27 -27.83
CA GLN A 44 -7.37 -2.17 -27.58
C GLN A 44 -7.96 -2.25 -26.16
N ILE A 45 -7.98 -1.12 -25.46
CA ILE A 45 -8.75 -0.95 -24.23
C ILE A 45 -10.20 -0.72 -24.65
N ARG A 46 -11.09 -1.59 -24.18
CA ARG A 46 -12.52 -1.50 -24.51
C ARG A 46 -13.15 -0.28 -23.82
N ALA A 47 -14.02 0.43 -24.52
CA ALA A 47 -14.63 1.68 -24.03
C ALA A 47 -15.42 1.47 -22.73
N GLU A 48 -16.07 0.32 -22.58
CA GLU A 48 -16.79 -0.07 -21.38
C GLU A 48 -15.89 -0.25 -20.14
N TRP A 49 -14.60 -0.60 -20.32
CA TRP A 49 -13.66 -0.68 -19.21
C TRP A 49 -13.31 0.70 -18.68
N ALA A 50 -13.02 1.65 -19.60
CA ALA A 50 -12.73 3.03 -19.25
C ALA A 50 -13.94 3.70 -18.60
N ALA A 51 -15.14 3.51 -19.16
CA ALA A 51 -16.39 4.05 -18.62
C ALA A 51 -16.68 3.53 -17.20
N GLU A 52 -16.52 2.21 -16.96
CA GLU A 52 -16.69 1.66 -15.62
C GLU A 52 -15.64 2.20 -14.63
N LEU A 53 -14.36 2.27 -15.02
CA LEU A 53 -13.33 2.84 -14.14
C LEU A 53 -13.64 4.31 -13.79
N HIS A 54 -14.04 5.11 -14.76
CA HIS A 54 -14.46 6.50 -14.51
C HIS A 54 -15.63 6.59 -13.53
N ALA A 55 -16.65 5.74 -13.70
CA ALA A 55 -17.81 5.71 -12.81
C ALA A 55 -17.44 5.28 -11.37
N ARG A 56 -16.42 4.43 -11.21
CA ARG A 56 -15.96 3.93 -9.91
C ARG A 56 -14.88 4.80 -9.25
N LEU A 57 -14.32 5.77 -9.96
CA LEU A 57 -13.23 6.60 -9.43
C LEU A 57 -13.63 7.34 -8.13
N PRO A 58 -14.83 7.95 -8.01
CA PRO A 58 -15.21 8.60 -6.75
C PRO A 58 -15.31 7.64 -5.56
N GLU A 59 -15.85 6.43 -5.79
CA GLU A 59 -15.91 5.35 -4.79
C GLU A 59 -14.49 4.98 -4.33
N PHE A 60 -13.57 4.80 -5.28
CA PHE A 60 -12.20 4.40 -4.97
C PHE A 60 -11.43 5.50 -4.24
N VAL A 61 -11.56 6.76 -4.66
CA VAL A 61 -10.94 7.92 -3.98
C VAL A 61 -11.46 8.05 -2.55
N SER A 62 -12.77 7.91 -2.33
CA SER A 62 -13.34 7.96 -0.98
C SER A 62 -12.81 6.83 -0.10
N LEU A 63 -12.72 5.61 -0.63
CA LEU A 63 -12.14 4.48 0.07
C LEU A 63 -10.68 4.74 0.42
N TRP A 64 -9.86 5.14 -0.57
CA TRP A 64 -8.44 5.44 -0.40
C TRP A 64 -8.19 6.48 0.68
N ASN A 65 -8.93 7.60 0.65
CA ASN A 65 -8.80 8.66 1.64
C ASN A 65 -9.11 8.19 3.07
N SER A 66 -9.94 7.16 3.23
CA SER A 66 -10.26 6.59 4.55
C SER A 66 -9.22 5.57 5.04
N VAL A 67 -8.57 4.82 4.13
CA VAL A 67 -7.70 3.70 4.52
C VAL A 67 -6.21 4.03 4.45
N ALA A 68 -5.79 4.91 3.53
CA ALA A 68 -4.37 5.18 3.31
C ALA A 68 -3.69 5.91 4.48
N PRO A 69 -4.27 6.98 5.07
CA PRO A 69 -3.63 7.66 6.19
C PRO A 69 -3.30 6.75 7.37
N PRO A 70 -4.23 5.94 7.93
CA PRO A 70 -3.88 5.05 9.04
C PRO A 70 -2.88 3.96 8.65
N MET A 71 -2.86 3.49 7.40
CA MET A 71 -1.85 2.55 6.93
C MET A 71 -0.44 3.16 6.89
N LEU A 72 -0.31 4.40 6.41
CA LEU A 72 0.97 5.12 6.37
C LEU A 72 1.47 5.49 7.78
N ASP A 73 0.56 5.91 8.66
CA ASP A 73 0.87 6.17 10.07
C ASP A 73 1.35 4.89 10.77
N ALA A 74 0.71 3.74 10.48
CA ALA A 74 1.11 2.46 11.02
C ALA A 74 2.52 2.04 10.59
N VAL A 75 2.96 2.34 9.36
CA VAL A 75 4.36 2.09 8.94
C VAL A 75 5.31 2.87 9.83
N THR A 76 5.01 4.15 10.06
CA THR A 76 5.84 5.02 10.90
C THR A 76 5.87 4.51 12.34
N ALA A 77 4.73 4.10 12.89
CA ALA A 77 4.65 3.53 14.23
C ALA A 77 5.42 2.20 14.38
N LEU A 78 5.38 1.34 13.35
CA LEU A 78 6.02 0.03 13.38
C LEU A 78 7.54 0.09 13.16
N THR A 79 8.04 1.08 12.42
CA THR A 79 9.44 1.15 11.99
C THR A 79 10.22 2.31 12.61
N GLY A 80 9.54 3.31 13.16
CA GLY A 80 10.15 4.56 13.59
C GLY A 80 10.66 5.44 12.44
N LYS A 81 10.32 5.14 11.18
CA LYS A 81 10.74 5.88 9.99
C LYS A 81 9.53 6.43 9.25
N THR A 82 9.59 7.68 8.83
CA THR A 82 8.52 8.30 8.03
C THR A 82 8.48 7.71 6.62
N VAL A 83 7.27 7.50 6.10
CA VAL A 83 7.07 7.12 4.70
C VAL A 83 7.08 8.38 3.83
N GLU A 84 7.99 8.46 2.87
CA GLU A 84 7.85 9.47 1.81
C GLU A 84 6.73 9.04 0.88
N THR A 85 5.68 9.85 0.81
CA THR A 85 4.53 9.58 -0.02
C THR A 85 4.71 10.19 -1.40
N PRO A 86 4.38 9.47 -2.49
CA PRO A 86 4.33 10.09 -3.80
C PRO A 86 3.23 11.16 -3.84
N ARG A 87 3.28 12.05 -4.82
CA ARG A 87 2.17 12.98 -5.07
C ARG A 87 0.91 12.23 -5.52
N ALA A 88 1.07 11.16 -6.29
CA ALA A 88 -0.04 10.41 -6.86
C ALA A 88 0.28 8.91 -7.00
N VAL A 89 -0.78 8.11 -7.05
CA VAL A 89 -0.77 6.73 -7.54
C VAL A 89 -1.57 6.71 -8.84
N ARG A 90 -0.97 6.19 -9.90
CA ARG A 90 -1.62 6.11 -11.21
C ARG A 90 -2.50 4.87 -11.30
N LEU A 91 -3.70 5.04 -11.84
CA LEU A 91 -4.59 3.94 -12.19
C LEU A 91 -4.44 3.67 -13.68
N THR A 92 -4.41 2.39 -14.06
CA THR A 92 -4.24 2.00 -15.47
C THR A 92 -5.11 0.81 -15.84
N LEU A 93 -5.62 0.82 -17.07
CA LEU A 93 -6.20 -0.33 -17.75
C LEU A 93 -5.22 -0.94 -18.76
N CYS A 94 -3.93 -0.63 -18.67
CA CYS A 94 -2.95 -1.33 -19.48
C CYS A 94 -2.87 -2.82 -19.09
N ASP A 95 -2.31 -3.69 -19.95
CA ASP A 95 -2.15 -5.13 -19.67
C ASP A 95 -0.89 -5.42 -18.84
N THR A 96 -0.32 -4.40 -18.23
CA THR A 96 0.85 -4.48 -17.36
C THR A 96 0.44 -4.70 -15.90
N PRO A 97 1.19 -5.51 -15.14
CA PRO A 97 0.99 -5.61 -13.69
C PRO A 97 1.13 -4.25 -12.98
N SER A 98 0.55 -4.13 -11.79
CA SER A 98 0.87 -3.03 -10.88
C SER A 98 2.38 -3.00 -10.60
N GLN A 99 2.94 -1.80 -10.47
CA GLN A 99 4.38 -1.61 -10.34
C GLN A 99 4.74 -0.24 -9.75
N SER A 100 5.99 -0.14 -9.27
CA SER A 100 6.57 1.08 -8.66
C SER A 100 7.96 1.42 -9.21
N MET A 101 8.23 1.13 -10.48
CA MET A 101 9.56 1.36 -11.08
C MET A 101 9.88 2.85 -11.29
N VAL A 102 8.89 3.66 -11.68
CA VAL A 102 9.04 5.11 -11.90
C VAL A 102 8.15 5.85 -10.90
N GLU A 103 6.88 5.47 -10.86
CA GLU A 103 5.89 5.93 -9.91
C GLU A 103 4.93 4.78 -9.58
N PRO A 104 4.29 4.77 -8.41
CA PRO A 104 3.28 3.76 -8.07
C PRO A 104 2.14 3.76 -9.08
N SER A 105 1.86 2.58 -9.63
CA SER A 105 0.78 2.37 -10.60
C SER A 105 0.01 1.09 -10.28
N VAL A 106 -1.31 1.17 -10.36
CA VAL A 106 -2.23 0.08 -10.03
C VAL A 106 -3.05 -0.30 -11.25
N ASN A 107 -2.91 -1.56 -11.67
CA ASN A 107 -3.75 -2.13 -12.71
C ASN A 107 -5.19 -2.30 -12.19
N MET A 108 -6.17 -1.72 -12.89
CA MET A 108 -7.58 -1.73 -12.47
C MET A 108 -8.45 -2.77 -13.18
N ARG A 109 -7.96 -3.45 -14.22
CA ARG A 109 -8.78 -4.36 -15.06
C ARG A 109 -9.58 -5.37 -14.25
N PHE A 110 -8.91 -6.11 -13.37
CA PHE A 110 -9.57 -7.15 -12.56
C PHE A 110 -10.52 -6.60 -11.50
N ALA A 111 -10.56 -5.29 -11.26
CA ALA A 111 -11.58 -4.66 -10.42
C ALA A 111 -12.85 -4.28 -11.20
N LEU A 112 -12.87 -4.46 -12.53
CA LEU A 112 -14.00 -4.08 -13.38
C LEU A 112 -14.82 -5.30 -13.78
N ARG A 113 -16.15 -5.20 -13.62
CA ARG A 113 -17.10 -6.24 -14.04
C ARG A 113 -17.20 -6.35 -15.56
N SER A 114 -16.97 -5.26 -16.28
CA SER A 114 -16.87 -5.22 -17.74
C SER A 114 -15.63 -5.94 -18.28
N PHE A 115 -14.62 -6.21 -17.44
CA PHE A 115 -13.42 -6.97 -17.80
C PHE A 115 -13.52 -8.44 -17.37
N THR A 116 -13.97 -8.71 -16.14
CA THR A 116 -14.06 -10.07 -15.58
C THR A 116 -15.37 -10.27 -14.83
N PRO A 117 -16.02 -11.46 -14.92
CA PRO A 117 -17.22 -11.76 -14.14
C PRO A 117 -16.97 -11.80 -12.62
N GLN A 118 -15.72 -12.03 -12.21
CA GLN A 118 -15.31 -12.12 -10.80
C GLN A 118 -14.39 -10.95 -10.45
N ALA A 119 -14.95 -9.74 -10.46
CA ALA A 119 -14.19 -8.55 -10.13
C ALA A 119 -13.70 -8.56 -8.68
N VAL A 120 -12.41 -8.25 -8.47
CA VAL A 120 -11.84 -8.07 -7.14
C VAL A 120 -12.38 -6.77 -6.51
N PRO A 121 -12.50 -6.70 -5.17
CA PRO A 121 -13.00 -5.51 -4.51
C PRO A 121 -12.02 -4.34 -4.62
N LEU A 122 -12.52 -3.09 -4.58
CA LEU A 122 -11.66 -1.90 -4.57
C LEU A 122 -10.78 -1.83 -3.34
N ARG A 123 -11.19 -2.46 -2.22
CA ARG A 123 -10.34 -2.55 -1.03
C ARG A 123 -9.01 -3.25 -1.34
N TYR A 124 -9.04 -4.36 -2.07
CA TYR A 124 -7.82 -5.02 -2.54
C TYR A 124 -6.97 -4.08 -3.42
N LYS A 125 -7.59 -3.26 -4.29
CA LYS A 125 -6.85 -2.26 -5.09
C LYS A 125 -6.29 -1.11 -4.26
N ALA A 126 -6.94 -0.71 -3.17
CA ALA A 126 -6.37 0.22 -2.20
C ALA A 126 -5.15 -0.39 -1.49
N ASP A 127 -5.22 -1.66 -1.08
CA ASP A 127 -4.09 -2.36 -0.48
C ASP A 127 -2.96 -2.58 -1.51
N THR A 128 -3.28 -2.75 -2.80
CA THR A 128 -2.30 -2.75 -3.89
C THR A 128 -1.65 -1.37 -4.06
N ALA A 129 -2.41 -0.28 -4.05
CA ALA A 129 -1.84 1.07 -4.11
C ALA A 129 -0.87 1.33 -2.95
N PHE A 130 -1.23 0.87 -1.75
CA PHE A 130 -0.36 0.94 -0.59
C PHE A 130 0.89 0.06 -0.75
N HIS A 131 0.75 -1.17 -1.27
CA HIS A 131 1.88 -2.05 -1.61
C HIS A 131 2.89 -1.36 -2.54
N GLU A 132 2.38 -0.71 -3.59
CA GLU A 132 3.22 0.01 -4.54
C GLU A 132 3.98 1.16 -3.87
N ILE A 133 3.32 1.95 -3.01
CA ILE A 133 4.00 2.99 -2.23
C ILE A 133 5.11 2.41 -1.35
N LEU A 134 4.88 1.26 -0.72
CA LEU A 134 5.84 0.63 0.18
C LEU A 134 7.12 0.17 -0.52
N HIS A 135 7.12 -0.06 -1.84
CA HIS A 135 8.36 -0.41 -2.57
C HIS A 135 9.47 0.64 -2.36
N GLY A 136 9.13 1.93 -2.43
CA GLY A 136 10.09 3.02 -2.21
C GLY A 136 10.65 3.04 -0.79
N PHE A 137 9.80 2.78 0.20
CA PHE A 137 10.21 2.67 1.61
C PHE A 137 11.15 1.48 1.82
N VAL A 138 10.73 0.28 1.40
CA VAL A 138 11.50 -0.96 1.58
C VAL A 138 12.84 -0.88 0.87
N HIS A 139 12.89 -0.31 -0.34
CA HIS A 139 14.14 -0.14 -1.09
C HIS A 139 15.17 0.69 -0.31
N ARG A 140 14.74 1.78 0.35
CA ARG A 140 15.64 2.66 1.12
C ARG A 140 16.06 2.08 2.47
N HIS A 141 15.17 1.33 3.12
CA HIS A 141 15.36 0.93 4.52
C HIS A 141 15.78 -0.53 4.68
N THR A 142 15.77 -1.35 3.62
CA THR A 142 16.35 -2.70 3.69
C THR A 142 17.88 -2.60 3.73
N PRO A 143 18.56 -3.15 4.75
CA PRO A 143 20.01 -3.13 4.81
C PRO A 143 20.63 -3.87 3.61
N ALA A 144 21.67 -3.29 2.99
CA ALA A 144 22.38 -3.91 1.85
C ALA A 144 22.93 -5.32 2.19
N GLY A 145 23.19 -5.59 3.47
CA GLY A 145 23.61 -6.88 4.00
C GLY A 145 22.54 -7.62 4.81
N SER A 146 21.25 -7.47 4.47
CA SER A 146 20.14 -8.17 5.16
C SER A 146 20.46 -9.65 5.36
N ALA A 147 20.43 -10.10 6.61
CA ALA A 147 20.71 -11.50 6.93
C ALA A 147 19.57 -12.38 6.43
N LEU A 148 18.33 -11.91 6.59
CA LEU A 148 17.12 -12.59 6.16
C LEU A 148 17.12 -12.82 4.63
N LEU A 149 17.54 -11.85 3.82
CA LEU A 149 17.62 -12.05 2.36
C LEU A 149 18.76 -12.99 1.96
N ARG A 150 19.87 -13.04 2.70
CA ARG A 150 20.95 -14.01 2.45
C ARG A 150 20.51 -15.44 2.72
N GLU A 151 19.76 -15.66 3.81
CA GLU A 151 19.20 -16.98 4.14
C GLU A 151 18.25 -17.48 3.05
N ARG A 152 17.55 -16.56 2.38
CA ARG A 152 16.64 -16.87 1.27
C ARG A 152 17.28 -16.78 -0.11
N LYS A 153 18.62 -16.85 -0.24
CA LYS A 153 19.32 -16.72 -1.55
C LYS A 153 18.88 -17.72 -2.63
N GLY A 154 18.31 -18.86 -2.23
CA GLY A 154 17.77 -19.87 -3.15
C GLY A 154 16.40 -19.52 -3.73
N GLU A 155 15.71 -18.52 -3.18
CA GLU A 155 14.42 -18.04 -3.70
C GLU A 155 14.61 -17.15 -4.92
N SER A 156 13.59 -17.11 -5.79
CA SER A 156 13.61 -16.27 -6.99
C SER A 156 13.79 -14.80 -6.65
N ARG A 157 14.32 -14.00 -7.61
CA ARG A 157 14.44 -12.54 -7.43
C ARG A 157 13.10 -11.90 -7.07
N CYS A 158 12.03 -12.34 -7.72
CA CYS A 158 10.69 -11.86 -7.41
C CYS A 158 10.33 -12.14 -5.95
N VAL A 159 10.47 -13.38 -5.47
CA VAL A 159 10.14 -13.73 -4.08
C VAL A 159 10.94 -12.87 -3.10
N ARG A 160 12.28 -12.83 -3.25
CA ARG A 160 13.16 -12.07 -2.35
C ARG A 160 12.80 -10.57 -2.29
N ASN A 161 12.47 -9.97 -3.43
CA ASN A 161 12.09 -8.56 -3.50
C ASN A 161 10.77 -8.24 -2.78
N HIS A 162 9.92 -9.25 -2.51
CA HIS A 162 8.63 -9.06 -1.85
C HIS A 162 8.63 -9.48 -0.37
N LEU A 163 9.72 -10.05 0.18
CA LEU A 163 9.72 -10.55 1.57
C LEU A 163 9.55 -9.42 2.60
N HIS A 164 10.45 -8.42 2.61
CA HIS A 164 10.33 -7.26 3.51
C HIS A 164 9.03 -6.48 3.27
N LEU A 165 8.63 -6.38 2.01
CA LEU A 165 7.44 -5.65 1.58
C LEU A 165 6.15 -6.27 2.11
N LEU A 166 5.92 -7.56 1.85
CA LEU A 166 4.73 -8.26 2.32
C LEU A 166 4.74 -8.42 3.85
N ALA A 167 5.91 -8.55 4.47
CA ALA A 167 6.02 -8.55 5.92
C ALA A 167 5.59 -7.21 6.55
N LEU A 168 5.98 -6.09 5.95
CA LEU A 168 5.55 -4.76 6.41
C LEU A 168 4.06 -4.54 6.17
N GLN A 169 3.56 -4.88 4.97
CA GLN A 169 2.12 -4.78 4.66
C GLN A 169 1.28 -5.63 5.62
N LYS A 170 1.71 -6.86 5.91
CA LYS A 170 1.09 -7.73 6.93
C LYS A 170 1.07 -7.07 8.30
N ALA A 171 2.20 -6.54 8.75
CA ALA A 171 2.30 -5.91 10.06
C ALA A 171 1.37 -4.71 10.19
N VAL A 172 1.25 -3.90 9.14
CA VAL A 172 0.33 -2.75 9.07
C VAL A 172 -1.13 -3.21 9.15
N LEU A 173 -1.54 -4.18 8.35
CA LEU A 173 -2.93 -4.65 8.37
C LEU A 173 -3.28 -5.29 9.73
N LEU A 174 -2.36 -6.04 10.33
CA LEU A 174 -2.56 -6.61 11.66
C LEU A 174 -2.64 -5.54 12.76
N SER A 175 -1.80 -4.50 12.72
CA SER A 175 -1.81 -3.44 13.74
C SER A 175 -3.09 -2.60 13.70
N LEU A 176 -3.74 -2.53 12.53
CA LEU A 176 -5.03 -1.87 12.33
C LEU A 176 -6.24 -2.80 12.60
N GLY A 177 -6.01 -4.07 12.97
CA GLY A 177 -7.09 -5.05 13.15
C GLY A 177 -7.74 -5.53 11.84
N ALA A 178 -7.18 -5.18 10.68
CA ALA A 178 -7.68 -5.48 9.33
C ALA A 178 -7.36 -6.92 8.89
N THR A 179 -7.74 -7.89 9.73
CA THR A 179 -7.44 -9.31 9.54
C THR A 179 -8.17 -9.92 8.34
N GLN A 180 -9.39 -9.46 8.06
CA GLN A 180 -10.18 -9.94 6.92
C GLN A 180 -9.61 -9.44 5.59
N GLU A 181 -9.19 -8.18 5.54
CA GLU A 181 -8.52 -7.57 4.39
C GLU A 181 -7.18 -8.27 4.12
N LEU A 182 -6.38 -8.54 5.17
CA LEU A 182 -5.15 -9.31 5.03
C LEU A 182 -5.42 -10.70 4.44
N ALA A 183 -6.42 -11.42 4.95
CA ALA A 183 -6.78 -12.74 4.42
C ALA A 183 -7.19 -12.67 2.94
N GLN A 184 -7.94 -11.62 2.57
CA GLN A 184 -8.35 -11.38 1.19
C GLN A 184 -7.15 -11.08 0.26
N VAL A 185 -6.24 -10.20 0.68
CA VAL A 185 -5.01 -9.90 -0.08
C VAL A 185 -4.21 -11.17 -0.33
N ILE A 186 -3.95 -11.97 0.72
CA ILE A 186 -3.22 -13.24 0.61
C ILE A 186 -3.93 -14.19 -0.36
N ALA A 187 -5.26 -14.32 -0.26
CA ALA A 187 -6.02 -15.22 -1.10
C ALA A 187 -5.99 -14.84 -2.59
N ILE A 188 -6.11 -13.55 -2.91
CA ILE A 188 -6.07 -13.05 -4.30
C ILE A 188 -4.65 -13.15 -4.85
N ASP A 189 -3.65 -12.68 -4.11
CA ASP A 189 -2.24 -12.72 -4.50
C ASP A 189 -1.75 -14.15 -4.77
N SER A 190 -2.28 -15.11 -4.02
CA SER A 190 -1.94 -16.53 -4.17
C SER A 190 -2.47 -17.16 -5.47
N GLN A 191 -3.38 -16.48 -6.17
CA GLN A 191 -3.93 -16.91 -7.46
C GLN A 191 -3.20 -16.28 -8.65
N LEU A 192 -2.22 -15.40 -8.42
CA LEU A 192 -1.48 -14.74 -9.50
C LEU A 192 -0.59 -15.74 -10.27
N PRO A 193 -0.46 -15.60 -11.61
CA PRO A 193 0.21 -16.61 -12.45
C PRO A 193 1.67 -16.91 -12.12
N SER A 194 2.43 -15.94 -11.60
CA SER A 194 3.87 -16.10 -11.38
C SER A 194 4.24 -16.97 -10.18
N ALA A 195 3.25 -17.35 -9.34
CA ALA A 195 3.41 -18.03 -8.05
C ALA A 195 4.36 -17.33 -7.04
N CYS A 196 5.00 -16.24 -7.43
CA CYS A 196 5.97 -15.50 -6.62
C CYS A 196 5.33 -14.93 -5.35
N TYR A 197 4.17 -14.29 -5.50
CA TYR A 197 3.43 -13.73 -4.38
C TYR A 197 2.97 -14.82 -3.41
N LYS A 198 2.41 -15.92 -3.93
CA LYS A 198 2.07 -17.10 -3.13
C LYS A 198 3.24 -17.56 -2.27
N ARG A 199 4.41 -17.75 -2.90
CA ARG A 199 5.62 -18.22 -2.22
C ARG A 199 6.14 -17.20 -1.19
N ALA A 200 6.12 -15.91 -1.51
CA ALA A 200 6.53 -14.87 -0.58
C ALA A 200 5.59 -14.80 0.64
N TRP A 201 4.27 -14.94 0.42
CA TRP A 201 3.29 -15.05 1.50
C TRP A 201 3.51 -16.29 2.38
N GLU A 202 3.78 -17.46 1.79
CA GLU A 202 4.11 -18.67 2.57
C GLU A 202 5.31 -18.42 3.51
N LEU A 203 6.37 -17.79 3.01
CA LEU A 203 7.57 -17.50 3.81
C LEU A 203 7.30 -16.47 4.93
N VAL A 204 6.62 -15.38 4.62
CA VAL A 204 6.27 -14.35 5.62
C VAL A 204 5.30 -14.87 6.69
N ASN A 205 4.55 -15.92 6.38
CA ASN A 205 3.61 -16.59 7.28
C ASN A 205 4.15 -17.89 7.91
N GLU A 206 5.43 -18.24 7.70
CA GLU A 206 6.01 -19.50 8.19
C GLU A 206 5.87 -19.69 9.71
N THR A 207 6.02 -18.59 10.47
CA THR A 207 5.75 -18.55 11.91
C THR A 207 5.11 -17.21 12.30
N GLU A 208 4.56 -17.11 13.52
CA GLU A 208 4.10 -15.83 14.08
C GLU A 208 5.23 -14.78 14.20
N GLY A 209 6.48 -15.23 14.32
CA GLY A 209 7.65 -14.36 14.46
C GLY A 209 8.27 -13.91 13.14
N THR A 210 8.07 -14.64 12.04
CA THR A 210 8.84 -14.46 10.80
C THR A 210 8.66 -13.05 10.23
N TYR A 211 7.43 -12.57 10.05
CA TYR A 211 7.19 -11.22 9.53
C TYR A 211 7.77 -10.12 10.45
N LYS A 212 7.79 -10.34 11.76
CA LYS A 212 8.34 -9.37 12.74
C LYS A 212 9.86 -9.21 12.58
N GLN A 213 10.57 -10.27 12.19
CA GLN A 213 12.01 -10.20 11.91
C GLN A 213 12.30 -9.27 10.73
N TYR A 214 11.53 -9.40 9.64
CA TYR A 214 11.64 -8.53 8.48
C TYR A 214 11.33 -7.07 8.82
N VAL A 215 10.24 -6.81 9.57
CA VAL A 215 9.91 -5.45 10.04
C VAL A 215 11.00 -4.88 10.95
N SER A 216 11.59 -5.71 11.82
CA SER A 216 12.69 -5.28 12.69
C SER A 216 13.94 -4.89 11.90
N GLU A 217 14.25 -5.54 10.78
CA GLU A 217 15.37 -5.11 9.91
C GLU A 217 15.11 -3.73 9.28
N LEU A 218 13.86 -3.40 8.94
CA LEU A 218 13.48 -2.09 8.37
C LEU A 218 13.54 -0.94 9.40
N ALA A 219 13.43 -1.26 10.69
CA ALA A 219 13.42 -0.28 11.77
C ALA A 219 14.84 0.16 12.23
N ARG A 220 15.89 -0.52 11.74
CA ARG A 220 17.29 -0.21 12.11
C ARG A 220 17.73 1.14 11.54
#